data_AF-C7P4X6-F1
#
_entry.id   AF-C7P4X6-F1
#
_cell.length_a   1.000
_cell.length_b   1.000
_cell.length_c   1.000
_cell.angle_alpha   90.00
_cell.angle_beta   90.00
_cell.angle_gamma   90.00
#
_symmetry.space_group_name_H-M   'P 1'
#
loop_
_entity.id
_entity.type
_entity.pdbx_description
1 polymer ?
#
loop_
_entity_poly.entity_id
_entity_poly.type
_entity_poly.pdbx_seq_one_letter_code
_entity_poly.pdbx_strand_id
1 'polypeptide(L)'
;MGGMETSENERDGPTVLGRAVPMRALRPRLVLGLLLGGSFAGVWLTHAGDPLRVRTLFWLLVVTAGLLGGGLYWRLVIFDQSRFEASGDRRYVRRRWRRLETVAVVGSALAGTTAVVTATAGPSFGTRLLGTGLVAGLLPWFGVRYVGADSALTRTLRSVLLGTVLVSLGSFAWIETNTTVLDWAIRAGHLGAFSLWIGGAGWHNFVVLPTVRSRPDAGDALRSQARAFRRHLPAVIALVFLTGLYQTDRLLGLAPSAVLGSRLGHLVGFKLLVLTTLTAMVAATYRRTE
;
A
#
# COMPACT_ATOMS: atom_id res chain seq x y z
N MET A 1 -37.59 -40.38 -21.73
CA MET A 1 -38.02 -39.60 -20.55
C MET A 1 -36.83 -39.46 -19.61
N GLY A 2 -36.12 -38.35 -19.69
CA GLY A 2 -35.01 -38.02 -18.80
C GLY A 2 -35.14 -36.54 -18.47
N GLY A 3 -35.50 -36.24 -17.23
CA GLY A 3 -35.83 -34.90 -16.76
C GLY A 3 -34.62 -33.97 -16.84
N MET A 4 -34.84 -32.82 -17.46
CA MET A 4 -33.92 -31.70 -17.50
C MET A 4 -34.17 -30.87 -16.22
N GLU A 5 -33.42 -31.14 -15.16
CA GLU A 5 -33.42 -30.29 -13.97
C GLU A 5 -32.64 -29.01 -14.25
N THR A 6 -33.38 -27.93 -14.47
CA THR A 6 -32.89 -26.55 -14.47
C THR A 6 -32.48 -26.18 -13.05
N SER A 7 -31.18 -26.23 -12.76
CA SER A 7 -30.61 -25.63 -11.54
C SER A 7 -30.54 -24.11 -11.70
N GLU A 8 -31.67 -23.47 -11.47
CA GLU A 8 -31.81 -22.05 -11.25
C GLU A 8 -31.23 -21.71 -9.88
N ASN A 9 -29.90 -21.61 -9.80
CA ASN A 9 -29.20 -21.26 -8.56
C ASN A 9 -29.22 -19.73 -8.39
N GLU A 10 -30.35 -19.31 -7.83
CA GLU A 10 -30.71 -18.05 -7.19
C GLU A 10 -29.49 -17.31 -6.61
N ARG A 11 -29.09 -16.21 -7.27
CA ARG A 11 -28.16 -15.21 -6.72
C ARG A 11 -28.92 -14.18 -5.93
N ASP A 12 -29.55 -14.59 -4.83
CA ASP A 12 -30.23 -13.67 -3.95
C ASP A 12 -29.23 -12.97 -3.03
N GLY A 13 -28.82 -11.78 -3.46
CA GLY A 13 -28.14 -10.82 -2.61
C GLY A 13 -29.12 -10.20 -1.60
N PRO A 14 -28.66 -9.78 -0.42
CA PRO A 14 -29.53 -9.19 0.59
C PRO A 14 -30.24 -7.95 0.05
N THR A 15 -31.57 -8.00 0.04
CA THR A 15 -32.49 -6.92 -0.30
C THR A 15 -32.62 -5.97 0.88
N VAL A 16 -32.16 -4.73 0.72
CA VAL A 16 -32.50 -3.64 1.64
C VAL A 16 -33.55 -2.79 0.91
N LEU A 17 -34.78 -2.77 1.45
CA LEU A 17 -35.93 -2.03 0.90
C LEU A 17 -36.40 -2.48 -0.50
N GLY A 18 -36.47 -3.80 -0.76
CA GLY A 18 -37.09 -4.35 -1.97
C GLY A 18 -36.37 -4.04 -3.29
N ARG A 19 -35.22 -3.36 -3.25
CA ARG A 19 -34.29 -3.27 -4.37
C ARG A 19 -33.09 -4.16 -4.09
N ALA A 20 -32.89 -5.17 -4.94
CA ALA A 20 -31.59 -5.80 -5.06
C ALA A 20 -30.60 -4.71 -5.46
N VAL A 21 -29.80 -4.22 -4.51
CA VAL A 21 -28.65 -3.38 -4.84
C VAL A 21 -27.57 -4.36 -5.25
N PRO A 22 -27.26 -4.52 -6.56
CA PRO A 22 -26.07 -5.25 -6.95
C PRO A 22 -24.91 -4.45 -6.39
N MET A 23 -24.42 -4.84 -5.21
CA MET A 23 -23.16 -4.36 -4.69
C MET A 23 -22.09 -4.94 -5.62
N ARG A 24 -21.89 -4.25 -6.76
CA ARG A 24 -20.77 -4.48 -7.66
C ARG A 24 -19.55 -4.46 -6.76
N ALA A 25 -18.91 -5.63 -6.61
CA ALA A 25 -17.63 -5.76 -5.92
C ALA A 25 -16.76 -4.58 -6.35
N LEU A 26 -16.42 -3.72 -5.38
CA LEU A 26 -15.75 -2.45 -5.66
C LEU A 26 -14.56 -2.69 -6.56
N ARG A 27 -14.51 -1.93 -7.66
CA ARG A 27 -13.43 -2.07 -8.64
C ARG A 27 -12.11 -1.82 -7.89
N PRO A 28 -11.17 -2.78 -7.84
CA PRO A 28 -9.92 -2.63 -7.09
C PRO A 28 -9.10 -1.39 -7.45
N ARG A 29 -9.33 -0.82 -8.64
CA ARG A 29 -8.80 0.46 -9.08
C ARG A 29 -9.34 1.67 -8.31
N LEU A 30 -10.62 1.66 -7.94
CA LEU A 30 -11.23 2.73 -7.15
C LEU A 30 -10.63 2.78 -5.74
N VAL A 31 -10.46 1.61 -5.09
CA VAL A 31 -9.79 1.50 -3.79
C VAL A 31 -8.37 2.06 -3.86
N LEU A 32 -7.61 1.71 -4.91
CA LEU A 32 -6.28 2.27 -5.13
C LEU A 32 -6.32 3.79 -5.34
N GLY A 33 -7.27 4.30 -6.12
CA GLY A 33 -7.45 5.74 -6.33
C GLY A 33 -7.76 6.50 -5.04
N LEU A 34 -8.67 5.98 -4.22
CA LEU A 34 -9.01 6.54 -2.91
C LEU A 34 -7.80 6.56 -1.97
N LEU A 35 -7.01 5.48 -1.98
CA LEU A 35 -5.82 5.36 -1.15
C LEU A 35 -4.72 6.35 -1.58
N LEU A 36 -4.50 6.51 -2.89
CA LEU A 36 -3.56 7.49 -3.44
C LEU A 36 -4.01 8.94 -3.18
N GLY A 37 -5.31 9.22 -3.34
CA GLY A 37 -5.88 10.54 -3.05
C GLY A 37 -5.80 10.89 -1.57
N GLY A 38 -6.15 9.94 -0.69
CA GLY A 38 -6.05 10.11 0.76
C GLY A 38 -4.60 10.28 1.25
N SER A 39 -3.63 9.59 0.64
CA SER A 39 -2.21 9.78 0.96
C SER A 39 -1.68 11.11 0.46
N PHE A 40 -2.09 11.55 -0.74
CA PHE A 40 -1.73 12.87 -1.27
C PHE A 40 -2.26 13.98 -0.37
N ALA A 41 -3.53 13.92 0.05
CA ALA A 41 -4.09 14.84 1.02
C ALA A 41 -3.31 14.83 2.34
N GLY A 42 -2.89 13.65 2.82
CA GLY A 42 -2.05 13.51 4.01
C GLY A 42 -0.71 14.25 3.89
N VAL A 43 0.03 14.03 2.80
CA VAL A 43 1.31 14.72 2.55
C VAL A 43 1.11 16.22 2.36
N TRP A 44 0.03 16.61 1.66
CA TRP A 44 -0.33 18.02 1.49
C TRP A 44 -0.53 18.75 2.81
N LEU A 45 -1.20 18.09 3.77
CA LEU A 45 -1.43 18.63 5.11
C LEU A 45 -0.15 18.72 5.92
N THR A 46 0.66 17.65 5.93
CA THR A 46 1.93 17.61 6.68
C THR A 46 2.92 18.66 6.18
N HIS A 47 2.94 18.93 4.88
CA HIS A 47 3.90 19.82 4.24
C HIS A 47 3.23 21.09 3.69
N ALA A 48 2.22 21.60 4.39
CA ALA A 48 1.41 22.74 3.95
C ALA A 48 2.20 24.05 3.80
N GLY A 49 3.41 24.14 4.38
CA GLY A 49 4.34 25.25 4.21
C GLY A 49 5.26 25.16 2.97
N ASP A 50 5.40 23.98 2.36
CA ASP A 50 6.37 23.75 1.29
C ASP A 50 5.84 24.08 -0.10
N PRO A 51 6.69 24.34 -1.11
CA PRO A 51 6.25 24.45 -2.50
C PRO A 51 5.55 23.18 -3.01
N LEU A 52 4.57 23.33 -3.91
CA LEU A 52 3.83 22.21 -4.53
C LEU A 52 4.74 21.07 -5.00
N ARG A 53 5.83 21.40 -5.69
CA ARG A 53 6.81 20.43 -6.20
C ARG A 53 7.40 19.55 -5.09
N VAL A 54 7.72 20.10 -3.93
CA VAL A 54 8.30 19.37 -2.79
C VAL A 54 7.27 18.41 -2.21
N ARG A 55 6.02 18.87 -2.03
CA ARG A 55 4.92 18.03 -1.57
C ARG A 55 4.68 16.85 -2.51
N THR A 56 4.69 17.10 -3.82
CA THR A 56 4.54 16.05 -4.84
C THR A 56 5.69 15.05 -4.77
N LEU A 57 6.94 15.50 -4.56
CA LEU A 57 8.10 14.62 -4.43
C LEU A 57 8.02 13.75 -3.17
N PHE A 58 7.65 14.32 -2.02
CA PHE A 58 7.44 13.55 -0.80
C PHE A 58 6.29 12.54 -0.94
N TRP A 59 5.20 12.92 -1.60
CA TRP A 59 4.12 11.99 -1.90
C TRP A 59 4.57 10.86 -2.82
N LEU A 60 5.31 11.18 -3.88
CA LEU A 60 5.88 10.17 -4.78
C LEU A 60 6.79 9.22 -4.01
N LEU A 61 7.70 9.74 -3.17
CA LEU A 61 8.57 8.94 -2.32
C LEU A 61 7.77 7.99 -1.44
N VAL A 62 6.77 8.48 -0.70
CA VAL A 62 5.93 7.65 0.19
C VAL A 62 5.18 6.58 -0.60
N VAL A 63 4.60 6.93 -1.76
CA VAL A 63 3.86 5.98 -2.60
C VAL A 63 4.78 4.92 -3.19
N THR A 64 5.92 5.29 -3.76
CA THR A 64 6.83 4.34 -4.42
C THR A 64 7.57 3.49 -3.41
N ALA A 65 8.01 4.07 -2.29
CA ALA A 65 8.66 3.33 -1.21
C ALA A 65 7.65 2.40 -0.53
N GLY A 66 6.42 2.87 -0.30
CA GLY A 66 5.36 2.04 0.26
C GLY A 66 4.95 0.89 -0.67
N LEU A 67 4.84 1.16 -1.97
CA LEU A 67 4.55 0.15 -2.98
C LEU A 67 5.67 -0.91 -3.04
N LEU A 68 6.92 -0.48 -2.96
CA LEU A 68 8.09 -1.36 -2.92
C LEU A 68 8.12 -2.18 -1.63
N GLY A 69 8.05 -1.54 -0.47
CA GLY A 69 8.14 -2.18 0.84
C GLY A 69 6.99 -3.15 1.09
N GLY A 70 5.76 -2.71 0.88
CA GLY A 70 4.60 -3.58 1.00
C GLY A 70 4.62 -4.68 -0.05
N GLY A 71 4.91 -4.38 -1.32
CA GLY A 71 4.95 -5.39 -2.37
C GLY A 71 6.04 -6.46 -2.14
N LEU A 72 7.21 -6.07 -1.62
CA LEU A 72 8.25 -7.01 -1.19
C LEU A 72 7.78 -7.86 -0.01
N TYR A 73 7.13 -7.27 1.00
CA TYR A 73 6.52 -8.03 2.09
C TYR A 73 5.53 -9.08 1.58
N TRP A 74 4.58 -8.67 0.73
CA TRP A 74 3.61 -9.59 0.12
C TRP A 74 4.31 -10.69 -0.66
N ARG A 75 5.37 -10.36 -1.41
CA ARG A 75 6.13 -11.34 -2.18
C ARG A 75 6.97 -12.31 -1.32
N LEU A 76 7.54 -11.85 -0.22
CA LEU A 76 8.50 -12.62 0.59
C LEU A 76 7.82 -13.42 1.69
N VAL A 77 6.73 -12.90 2.25
CA VAL A 77 6.09 -13.43 3.45
C VAL A 77 4.78 -14.15 3.10
N ILE A 78 3.98 -13.59 2.19
CA ILE A 78 2.63 -14.08 1.93
C ILE A 78 2.54 -14.91 0.65
N PHE A 79 3.35 -14.58 -0.36
CA PHE A 79 3.31 -15.24 -1.66
C PHE A 79 3.98 -16.61 -1.62
N ASP A 80 3.13 -17.63 -1.69
CA ASP A 80 3.54 -19.03 -1.72
C ASP A 80 3.79 -19.48 -3.16
N GLN A 81 5.07 -19.56 -3.54
CA GLN A 81 5.50 -19.96 -4.88
C GLN A 81 5.30 -21.45 -5.15
N SER A 82 5.21 -22.28 -4.10
CA SER A 82 5.10 -23.74 -4.24
C SER A 82 3.76 -24.18 -4.82
N ARG A 83 2.72 -23.34 -4.66
CA ARG A 83 1.35 -23.60 -5.15
C ARG A 83 1.16 -23.49 -6.66
N PHE A 84 2.21 -23.14 -7.41
CA PHE A 84 2.12 -23.03 -8.86
C PHE A 84 2.63 -24.30 -9.54
N GLU A 85 1.68 -25.11 -10.00
CA GLU A 85 1.92 -26.35 -10.75
C GLU A 85 2.69 -26.07 -12.05
N ALA A 86 2.25 -25.08 -12.83
CA ALA A 86 2.90 -24.72 -14.10
C ALA A 86 4.04 -23.71 -13.93
N SER A 87 5.23 -24.05 -14.46
CA SER A 87 6.39 -23.13 -14.48
C SER A 87 6.12 -21.84 -15.29
N GLY A 88 5.21 -21.90 -16.26
CA GLY A 88 4.82 -20.76 -17.11
C GLY A 88 4.12 -19.64 -16.35
N ASP A 89 3.25 -19.98 -15.41
CA ASP A 89 2.45 -19.00 -14.67
C ASP A 89 3.31 -18.27 -13.63
N ARG A 90 4.23 -18.99 -12.98
CA ARG A 90 5.29 -18.39 -12.15
C ARG A 90 6.11 -17.36 -12.92
N ARG A 91 6.55 -17.69 -14.14
CA ARG A 91 7.28 -16.74 -14.99
C ARG A 91 6.46 -15.49 -15.29
N TYR A 92 5.15 -15.62 -15.46
CA TYR A 92 4.27 -14.50 -15.77
C TYR A 92 4.08 -13.56 -14.56
N VAL A 93 3.78 -14.11 -13.38
CA VAL A 93 3.73 -13.36 -12.11
C VAL A 93 5.05 -12.62 -11.87
N ARG A 94 6.18 -13.32 -12.05
CA ARG A 94 7.53 -12.76 -11.88
C ARG A 94 7.79 -11.57 -12.81
N ARG A 95 7.41 -11.66 -14.09
CA ARG A 95 7.57 -10.56 -15.05
C ARG A 95 6.77 -9.33 -14.66
N ARG A 96 5.52 -9.51 -14.22
CA ARG A 96 4.66 -8.40 -13.78
C ARG A 96 5.22 -7.72 -12.53
N TRP A 97 5.60 -8.51 -11.53
CA TRP A 97 6.25 -7.97 -10.34
C TRP A 97 7.54 -7.22 -10.69
N ARG A 98 8.39 -7.76 -11.58
CA ARG A 98 9.66 -7.10 -11.95
C ARG A 98 9.43 -5.69 -12.53
N ARG A 99 8.36 -5.49 -13.29
CA ARG A 99 7.98 -4.15 -13.80
C ARG A 99 7.58 -3.23 -12.66
N LEU A 100 6.68 -3.69 -11.79
CA LEU A 100 6.22 -2.92 -10.63
C LEU A 100 7.37 -2.55 -9.68
N GLU A 101 8.22 -3.52 -9.36
CA GLU A 101 9.43 -3.35 -8.55
C GLU A 101 10.40 -2.35 -9.17
N THR A 102 10.60 -2.38 -10.49
CA THR A 102 11.46 -1.41 -11.18
C THR A 102 10.91 0.01 -11.05
N VAL A 103 9.62 0.21 -11.33
CA VAL A 103 8.97 1.52 -11.20
C VAL A 103 9.05 2.02 -9.76
N ALA A 104 8.82 1.15 -8.78
CA ALA A 104 8.84 1.50 -7.37
C ALA A 104 10.27 1.84 -6.87
N VAL A 105 11.30 1.10 -7.28
CA VAL A 105 12.71 1.40 -6.95
C VAL A 105 13.14 2.72 -7.59
N VAL A 106 12.95 2.87 -8.91
CA VAL A 106 13.37 4.07 -9.64
C VAL A 106 12.62 5.30 -9.12
N GLY A 107 11.31 5.18 -8.91
CA GLY A 107 10.50 6.25 -8.34
C GLY A 107 10.97 6.66 -6.94
N SER A 108 11.30 5.70 -6.07
CA SER A 108 11.78 5.97 -4.72
C SER A 108 13.17 6.62 -4.73
N ALA A 109 14.07 6.14 -5.59
CA ALA A 109 15.40 6.71 -5.75
C ALA A 109 15.32 8.16 -6.26
N LEU A 110 14.59 8.42 -7.34
CA LEU A 110 14.45 9.77 -7.91
C LEU A 110 13.77 10.73 -6.94
N ALA A 111 12.62 10.35 -6.38
CA ALA A 111 11.87 11.19 -5.45
C ALA A 111 12.66 11.42 -4.16
N GLY A 112 13.31 10.38 -3.63
CA GLY A 112 14.10 10.43 -2.41
C GLY A 112 15.40 11.22 -2.53
N THR A 113 16.15 11.06 -3.63
CA THR A 113 17.34 11.87 -3.90
C THR A 113 16.96 13.33 -4.06
N THR A 114 15.89 13.64 -4.80
CA THR A 114 15.43 15.02 -4.96
C THR A 114 15.01 15.61 -3.61
N ALA A 115 14.25 14.86 -2.81
CA ALA A 115 13.86 15.24 -1.45
C ALA A 115 15.08 15.58 -0.56
N VAL A 116 16.11 14.75 -0.57
CA VAL A 116 17.34 14.98 0.20
C VAL A 116 18.10 16.22 -0.28
N VAL A 117 18.19 16.42 -1.60
CA VAL A 117 18.90 17.57 -2.19
C VAL A 117 18.16 18.89 -1.94
N THR A 118 16.83 18.88 -1.97
CA THR A 118 16.01 20.09 -1.77
C THR A 118 15.75 20.42 -0.30
N ALA A 119 16.25 19.62 0.64
CA ALA A 119 16.07 19.85 2.06
C ALA A 119 16.80 21.15 2.48
N THR A 120 16.03 22.20 2.75
CA THR A 120 16.54 23.55 3.06
C THR A 120 17.23 23.65 4.42
N ALA A 121 16.98 22.71 5.33
CA ALA A 121 17.53 22.71 6.69
C ALA A 121 18.95 22.13 6.81
N GLY A 122 19.59 21.75 5.69
CA GLY A 122 20.91 21.10 5.70
C GLY A 122 20.87 19.62 6.09
N PRO A 123 22.04 18.94 6.15
CA PRO A 123 22.12 17.49 6.39
C PRO A 123 21.83 17.15 7.86
N SER A 124 20.59 16.76 8.15
CA SER A 124 20.19 16.16 9.43
C SER A 124 20.56 14.68 9.51
N PHE A 125 20.43 14.08 10.69
CA PHE A 125 20.57 12.62 10.86
C PHE A 125 19.57 11.86 9.96
N GLY A 126 18.31 12.31 9.94
CA GLY A 126 17.25 11.70 9.15
C GLY A 126 17.50 11.80 7.64
N THR A 127 17.96 12.95 7.12
CA THR A 127 18.25 13.08 5.68
C THR A 127 19.45 12.23 5.26
N ARG A 128 20.48 12.12 6.11
CA ARG A 128 21.63 11.24 5.87
C ARG A 128 21.22 9.77 5.84
N LEU A 129 20.44 9.30 6.82
CA LEU A 129 19.96 7.92 6.84
C LEU A 129 19.01 7.61 5.68
N LEU A 130 18.13 8.54 5.31
CA LEU A 130 17.28 8.40 4.13
C LEU A 130 18.12 8.25 2.86
N GLY A 131 19.10 9.14 2.65
CA GLY A 131 20.03 9.07 1.51
C GLY A 131 20.79 7.74 1.46
N THR A 132 21.36 7.32 2.59
CA THR A 132 22.08 6.04 2.70
C THR A 132 21.15 4.85 2.41
N GLY A 133 19.93 4.84 2.95
CA GLY A 133 18.95 3.78 2.70
C GLY A 133 18.56 3.66 1.23
N LEU A 134 18.35 4.79 0.55
CA LEU A 134 18.04 4.83 -0.89
C LEU A 134 19.19 4.30 -1.73
N VAL A 135 20.43 4.75 -1.48
CA VAL A 135 21.62 4.29 -2.20
C VAL A 135 21.90 2.80 -1.91
N ALA A 136 21.85 2.41 -0.64
CA ALA A 136 22.08 1.03 -0.22
C ALA A 136 21.04 0.06 -0.82
N GLY A 137 19.80 0.50 -1.05
CA GLY A 137 18.75 -0.29 -1.69
C GLY A 137 19.00 -0.58 -3.18
N LEU A 138 19.76 0.25 -3.88
CA LEU A 138 20.08 0.02 -5.30
C LEU A 138 20.95 -1.24 -5.49
N LEU A 139 21.91 -1.49 -4.59
CA LEU A 139 22.80 -2.64 -4.65
C LEU A 139 22.08 -4.00 -4.65
N PRO A 140 21.23 -4.34 -3.66
CA PRO A 140 20.49 -5.59 -3.66
C PRO A 140 19.48 -5.64 -4.81
N TRP A 141 18.90 -4.51 -5.22
CA TRP A 141 18.01 -4.47 -6.38
C TRP A 141 18.74 -4.87 -7.68
N PHE A 142 19.93 -4.32 -7.93
CA PHE A 142 20.78 -4.74 -9.05
C PHE A 142 21.20 -6.21 -8.90
N GLY A 143 21.65 -6.63 -7.72
CA GLY A 143 22.04 -8.02 -7.46
C GLY A 143 20.95 -9.05 -7.80
N VAL A 144 19.69 -8.75 -7.46
CA VAL A 144 18.52 -9.60 -7.82
C VAL A 144 18.37 -9.78 -9.33
N ARG A 145 18.87 -8.85 -10.16
CA ARG A 145 18.82 -8.94 -11.63
C ARG A 145 19.91 -9.82 -12.21
N TYR A 146 21.04 -9.96 -11.53
CA TYR A 146 22.19 -10.75 -11.98
C TYR A 146 22.14 -12.22 -11.52
N VAL A 147 21.72 -12.47 -10.28
CA VAL A 147 21.81 -13.80 -9.63
C VAL A 147 20.77 -14.82 -10.16
N GLY A 148 19.79 -14.38 -10.93
CA GLY A 148 18.66 -15.22 -11.35
C GLY A 148 17.55 -15.28 -10.30
N ALA A 149 16.41 -15.87 -10.65
CA ALA A 149 15.15 -15.62 -9.94
C ALA A 149 14.90 -16.50 -8.70
N ASP A 150 15.49 -17.69 -8.68
CA ASP A 150 15.02 -18.82 -7.87
C ASP A 150 16.11 -19.35 -6.91
N SER A 151 17.08 -18.50 -6.54
CA SER A 151 18.14 -18.84 -5.59
C SER A 151 17.85 -18.34 -4.17
N ALA A 152 18.45 -18.99 -3.16
CA ALA A 152 18.44 -18.52 -1.78
C ALA A 152 19.03 -17.10 -1.67
N LEU A 153 20.09 -16.81 -2.43
CA LEU A 153 20.71 -15.49 -2.50
C LEU A 153 19.72 -14.42 -3.01
N THR A 154 18.89 -14.73 -4.00
CA THR A 154 17.86 -13.80 -4.50
C THR A 154 16.82 -13.46 -3.41
N ARG A 155 16.48 -14.42 -2.54
CA ARG A 155 15.61 -14.17 -1.39
C ARG A 155 16.29 -13.26 -0.38
N THR A 156 17.55 -13.54 -0.03
CA THR A 156 18.36 -12.71 0.88
C THR A 156 18.47 -11.28 0.38
N LEU A 157 18.83 -11.08 -0.89
CA LEU A 157 18.93 -9.75 -1.50
C LEU A 157 17.60 -8.99 -1.44
N ARG A 158 16.46 -9.66 -1.68
CA ARG A 158 15.14 -9.04 -1.53
C ARG A 158 14.81 -8.69 -0.08
N SER A 159 15.21 -9.51 0.88
CA SER A 159 15.06 -9.20 2.31
C SER A 159 15.92 -8.00 2.71
N VAL A 160 17.15 -7.91 2.22
CA VAL A 160 18.02 -6.73 2.41
C VAL A 160 17.39 -5.50 1.78
N LEU A 161 16.88 -5.60 0.55
CA LEU A 161 16.13 -4.52 -0.11
C LEU A 161 14.93 -4.07 0.74
N LEU A 162 14.14 -5.01 1.26
CA LEU A 162 13.04 -4.68 2.17
C LEU A 162 13.55 -3.93 3.42
N GLY A 163 14.64 -4.40 4.04
CA GLY A 163 15.27 -3.73 5.16
C GLY A 163 15.67 -2.29 4.84
N THR A 164 16.29 -2.03 3.68
CA THR A 164 16.67 -0.68 3.26
C THR A 164 15.47 0.24 3.04
N VAL A 165 14.35 -0.29 2.55
CA VAL A 165 13.10 0.47 2.41
C VAL A 165 12.50 0.80 3.78
N LEU A 166 12.51 -0.14 4.72
CA LEU A 166 12.03 0.10 6.09
C LEU A 166 12.87 1.17 6.79
N VAL A 167 14.20 1.12 6.67
CA VAL A 167 15.11 2.16 7.17
C VAL A 167 14.79 3.51 6.53
N SER A 168 14.57 3.55 5.22
CA SER A 168 14.23 4.77 4.50
C SER A 168 12.90 5.38 4.97
N LEU A 169 11.86 4.55 5.14
CA LEU A 169 10.56 5.00 5.67
C LEU A 169 10.65 5.47 7.12
N GLY A 170 11.41 4.76 7.97
CA GLY A 170 11.64 5.16 9.36
C GLY A 170 12.43 6.47 9.46
N SER A 171 13.38 6.69 8.55
CA SER A 171 14.16 7.92 8.45
C SER A 171 13.30 9.08 7.93
N PHE A 172 12.42 8.83 6.96
CA PHE A 172 11.45 9.81 6.50
C PHE A 172 10.46 10.19 7.60
N ALA A 173 9.96 9.20 8.37
CA ALA A 173 9.15 9.47 9.56
C ALA A 173 9.88 10.37 10.57
N TRP A 174 11.18 10.12 10.79
CA TRP A 174 12.01 10.95 11.67
C TRP A 174 12.13 12.39 11.17
N ILE A 175 12.32 12.59 9.87
CA ILE A 175 12.37 13.93 9.26
C ILE A 175 11.06 14.68 9.46
N GLU A 176 9.91 14.01 9.29
CA GLU A 176 8.59 14.64 9.38
C GLU A 176 8.16 14.95 10.81
N THR A 177 8.58 14.15 11.80
CA THR A 177 8.22 14.42 13.18
C THR A 177 9.24 15.31 13.85
N ASN A 178 10.53 14.97 13.76
CA ASN A 178 11.65 15.63 14.46
C ASN A 178 11.34 15.95 15.94
N THR A 179 10.52 15.10 16.58
CA THR A 179 9.97 15.31 17.92
C THR A 179 10.24 14.08 18.79
N THR A 180 9.25 13.65 19.59
CA THR A 180 9.36 12.56 20.54
C THR A 180 9.49 11.21 19.84
N VAL A 181 10.05 10.23 20.56
CA VAL A 181 10.10 8.83 20.11
C VAL A 181 8.69 8.28 19.84
N LEU A 182 7.69 8.72 20.60
CA LEU A 182 6.29 8.31 20.41
C LEU A 182 5.74 8.82 19.07
N ASP A 183 5.90 10.11 18.77
CA ASP A 183 5.44 10.70 17.50
C ASP A 183 6.12 10.01 16.31
N TRP A 184 7.44 9.78 16.41
CA TRP A 184 8.20 9.02 15.42
C TRP A 184 7.64 7.61 15.24
N ALA A 185 7.42 6.86 16.33
CA ALA A 185 6.92 5.50 16.27
C ALA A 185 5.52 5.44 15.64
N ILE A 186 4.64 6.38 16.00
CA ILE A 186 3.30 6.50 15.41
C ILE A 186 3.39 6.82 13.91
N ARG A 187 4.29 7.72 13.51
CA ARG A 187 4.49 8.05 12.09
C ARG A 187 5.08 6.88 11.30
N ALA A 188 6.10 6.23 11.82
CA ALA A 188 6.69 5.04 11.22
C ALA A 188 5.67 3.91 11.10
N GLY A 189 4.85 3.68 12.15
CA GLY A 189 3.74 2.74 12.13
C GLY A 189 2.69 3.08 11.07
N HIS A 190 2.32 4.36 10.94
CA HIS A 190 1.40 4.83 9.89
C HIS A 190 1.96 4.56 8.49
N LEU A 191 3.22 4.92 8.23
CA LEU A 191 3.88 4.69 6.94
C LEU A 191 4.05 3.20 6.64
N GLY A 192 4.34 2.37 7.65
CA GLY A 192 4.42 0.91 7.53
C GLY A 192 3.07 0.30 7.17
N ALA A 193 2.00 0.70 7.87
CA ALA A 193 0.64 0.26 7.58
C ALA A 193 0.18 0.71 6.18
N PHE A 194 0.43 1.97 5.84
CA PHE A 194 0.20 2.49 4.49
C PHE A 194 0.96 1.65 3.45
N SER A 195 2.23 1.35 3.69
CA SER A 195 3.09 0.54 2.81
C SER A 195 2.49 -0.84 2.56
N LEU A 196 2.09 -1.55 3.63
CA LEU A 196 1.42 -2.84 3.51
C LEU A 196 0.14 -2.76 2.67
N TRP A 197 -0.65 -1.69 2.84
CA TRP A 197 -1.89 -1.49 2.10
C TRP A 197 -1.64 -1.16 0.62
N ILE A 198 -0.84 -0.13 0.29
CA ILE A 198 -0.53 0.25 -1.09
C ILE A 198 0.21 -0.88 -1.82
N GLY A 199 1.13 -1.57 -1.15
CA GLY A 199 1.86 -2.71 -1.69
C GLY A 199 0.94 -3.88 -2.01
N GLY A 200 -0.01 -4.19 -1.12
CA GLY A 200 -1.00 -5.23 -1.34
C GLY A 200 -2.00 -4.88 -2.45
N ALA A 201 -2.45 -3.63 -2.47
CA ALA A 201 -3.30 -3.11 -3.54
C ALA A 201 -2.59 -3.15 -4.90
N GLY A 202 -1.31 -2.75 -4.94
CA GLY A 202 -0.48 -2.80 -6.15
C GLY A 202 -0.22 -4.23 -6.61
N TRP A 203 0.15 -5.12 -5.69
CA TRP A 203 0.29 -6.56 -5.96
C TRP A 203 -1.00 -7.13 -6.57
N HIS A 204 -2.15 -6.86 -5.95
CA HIS A 204 -3.42 -7.38 -6.43
C HIS A 204 -3.82 -6.80 -7.80
N ASN A 205 -3.71 -5.49 -7.99
CA ASN A 205 -4.15 -4.80 -9.21
C ASN A 205 -3.23 -5.06 -10.42
N PHE A 206 -1.92 -5.14 -10.22
CA PHE A 206 -0.95 -5.19 -11.31
C PHE A 206 -0.33 -6.57 -11.52
N VAL A 207 -0.33 -7.42 -10.49
CA VAL A 207 0.24 -8.78 -10.55
C VAL A 207 -0.87 -9.83 -10.59
N VAL A 208 -1.72 -9.90 -9.56
CA VAL A 208 -2.70 -10.99 -9.40
C VAL A 208 -3.80 -10.92 -10.46
N LEU A 209 -4.61 -9.86 -10.47
CA LEU A 209 -5.78 -9.76 -11.35
C LEU A 209 -5.45 -9.98 -12.82
N PRO A 210 -4.41 -9.33 -13.38
CA PRO A 210 -4.18 -9.48 -14.79
C PRO A 210 -3.35 -10.73 -15.11
N THR A 211 -2.79 -11.45 -14.11
CA THR A 211 -2.35 -12.84 -14.30
C THR A 211 -3.56 -13.76 -14.43
N VAL A 212 -4.52 -13.72 -13.49
CA VAL A 212 -5.74 -14.56 -13.56
C VAL A 212 -6.47 -14.37 -14.88
N ARG A 213 -6.60 -13.13 -15.37
CA ARG A 213 -7.24 -12.85 -16.67
C ARG A 213 -6.50 -13.45 -17.87
N SER A 214 -5.18 -13.55 -17.80
CA SER A 214 -4.34 -14.07 -18.89
C SER A 214 -4.06 -15.57 -18.78
N ARG A 215 -4.20 -16.13 -17.59
CA ARG A 215 -3.87 -17.50 -17.18
C ARG A 215 -4.92 -17.97 -16.18
N PRO A 216 -6.11 -18.39 -16.65
CA PRO A 216 -7.21 -18.82 -15.78
C PRO A 216 -6.81 -19.98 -14.86
N ASP A 217 -5.96 -20.90 -15.33
CA ASP A 217 -5.49 -22.07 -14.59
C ASP A 217 -4.63 -21.71 -13.37
N ALA A 218 -3.99 -20.54 -13.38
CA ALA A 218 -3.29 -19.99 -12.21
C ALA A 218 -4.24 -19.48 -11.10
N GLY A 219 -5.55 -19.51 -11.37
CA GLY A 219 -6.60 -18.94 -10.54
C GLY A 219 -6.59 -19.45 -9.10
N ASP A 220 -6.38 -20.74 -8.88
CA ASP A 220 -6.46 -21.35 -7.53
C ASP A 220 -5.29 -20.95 -6.63
N ALA A 221 -4.07 -21.00 -7.18
CA ALA A 221 -2.88 -20.50 -6.51
C ALA A 221 -3.05 -19.01 -6.13
N LEU A 222 -3.62 -18.21 -7.03
CA LEU A 222 -3.83 -16.78 -6.84
C LEU A 222 -5.04 -16.43 -5.96
N ARG A 223 -6.07 -17.29 -5.89
CA ARG A 223 -7.22 -17.15 -4.96
C ARG A 223 -6.78 -17.20 -3.51
N SER A 224 -5.79 -18.04 -3.18
CA SER A 224 -5.20 -18.09 -1.83
C SER A 224 -4.58 -16.75 -1.41
N GLN A 225 -3.95 -16.04 -2.36
CA GLN A 225 -3.33 -14.73 -2.15
C GLN A 225 -4.37 -13.64 -1.92
N ALA A 226 -5.47 -13.65 -2.68
CA ALA A 226 -6.58 -12.73 -2.44
C ALA A 226 -7.21 -12.93 -1.06
N ARG A 227 -7.32 -14.18 -0.58
CA ARG A 227 -7.79 -14.48 0.79
C ARG A 227 -6.82 -13.97 1.84
N ALA A 228 -5.51 -14.18 1.66
CA ALA A 228 -4.50 -13.66 2.58
C ALA A 228 -4.51 -12.14 2.63
N PHE A 229 -4.66 -11.46 1.49
CA PHE A 229 -4.82 -10.00 1.44
C PHE A 229 -6.02 -9.53 2.25
N ARG A 230 -7.20 -10.13 2.02
CA ARG A 230 -8.40 -9.81 2.80
C ARG A 230 -8.17 -9.99 4.29
N ARG A 231 -7.52 -11.09 4.71
CA ARG A 231 -7.24 -11.41 6.12
C ARG A 231 -6.47 -10.32 6.87
N HIS A 232 -5.46 -9.72 6.24
CA HIS A 232 -4.60 -8.72 6.90
C HIS A 232 -5.19 -7.32 6.86
N LEU A 233 -6.10 -7.07 5.91
CA LEU A 233 -6.60 -5.74 5.63
C LEU A 233 -7.29 -5.05 6.82
N PRO A 234 -8.12 -5.72 7.64
CA PRO A 234 -8.72 -5.09 8.83
C PRO A 234 -7.69 -4.54 9.81
N ALA A 235 -6.64 -5.30 10.11
CA ALA A 235 -5.58 -4.86 11.03
C ALA A 235 -4.81 -3.66 10.48
N VAL A 236 -4.49 -3.69 9.18
CA VAL A 236 -3.82 -2.58 8.49
C VAL A 236 -4.69 -1.32 8.50
N ILE A 237 -5.98 -1.45 8.19
CA ILE A 237 -6.94 -0.33 8.21
C ILE A 237 -7.08 0.25 9.61
N ALA A 238 -7.24 -0.59 10.63
CA ALA A 238 -7.34 -0.16 12.02
C ALA A 238 -6.09 0.62 12.43
N LEU A 239 -4.90 0.13 12.08
CA LEU A 239 -3.65 0.81 12.39
C LEU A 239 -3.53 2.16 11.68
N VAL A 240 -3.84 2.24 10.38
CA VAL A 240 -3.85 3.51 9.61
C VAL A 240 -4.85 4.50 10.21
N PHE A 241 -6.02 4.02 10.62
CA PHE A 241 -7.08 4.84 11.20
C PHE A 241 -6.66 5.41 12.56
N LEU A 242 -6.21 4.56 13.49
CA LEU A 242 -5.80 4.97 14.83
C LEU A 242 -4.61 5.94 14.80
N THR A 243 -3.57 5.61 14.02
CA THR A 243 -2.40 6.50 13.89
C THR A 243 -2.75 7.80 13.14
N GLY A 244 -3.68 7.75 12.19
CA GLY A 244 -4.18 8.93 11.49
C GLY A 244 -5.00 9.86 12.38
N LEU A 245 -5.84 9.31 13.28
CA LEU A 245 -6.57 10.08 14.28
C LEU A 245 -5.62 10.77 15.25
N TYR A 246 -4.62 10.05 15.77
CA TYR A 246 -3.61 10.63 16.64
C TYR A 246 -2.88 11.82 15.97
N GLN A 247 -2.42 11.63 14.73
CA GLN A 247 -1.75 12.70 13.98
C GLN A 247 -2.68 13.91 13.71
N THR A 248 -3.97 13.65 13.51
CA THR A 248 -4.98 14.70 13.29
C THR A 248 -5.22 15.52 14.56
N ASP A 249 -5.38 14.84 15.70
CA ASP A 249 -5.55 15.48 17.00
C ASP A 249 -4.36 16.39 17.34
N ARG A 250 -3.13 15.92 17.09
CA ARG A 250 -1.92 16.72 17.32
C ARG A 250 -1.79 17.92 16.38
N LEU A 251 -2.34 17.85 15.17
CA LEU A 251 -2.22 18.91 14.16
C LEU A 251 -3.27 20.01 14.31
N LEU A 252 -4.53 19.64 14.55
CA LEU A 252 -5.67 20.58 14.55
C LEU A 252 -6.49 20.58 15.85
N GLY A 253 -6.30 19.57 16.70
CA GLY A 253 -7.27 19.19 17.73
C GLY A 253 -8.52 18.52 17.15
N LEU A 254 -9.28 17.82 17.99
CA LEU A 254 -10.52 17.14 17.59
C LEU A 254 -11.80 17.98 17.77
N ALA A 255 -11.67 19.28 18.04
CA ALA A 255 -12.83 20.16 18.19
C ALA A 255 -13.62 20.27 16.86
N PRO A 256 -14.95 20.09 16.85
CA PRO A 256 -15.76 20.15 15.62
C PRO A 256 -15.61 21.47 14.85
N SER A 257 -15.41 22.59 15.56
CA SER A 257 -15.17 23.91 14.98
C SER A 257 -13.85 23.98 14.20
N ALA A 258 -12.80 23.30 14.65
CA ALA A 258 -11.51 23.25 13.95
C ALA A 258 -11.61 22.45 12.63
N VAL A 259 -12.42 21.38 12.64
CA VAL A 259 -12.62 20.49 11.48
C VAL A 259 -13.56 21.10 10.43
N LEU A 260 -14.61 21.82 10.84
CA LEU A 260 -15.60 22.36 9.90
C LEU A 260 -15.31 23.81 9.48
N GLY A 261 -14.58 24.57 10.30
CA GLY A 261 -14.33 26.00 10.07
C GLY A 261 -13.17 26.31 9.14
N SER A 262 -12.36 25.33 8.73
CA SER A 262 -11.10 25.57 8.00
C SER A 262 -10.92 24.68 6.77
N ARG A 263 -10.16 25.15 5.77
CA ARG A 263 -9.78 24.33 4.59
C ARG A 263 -9.00 23.07 5.00
N LEU A 264 -8.17 23.18 6.04
CA LEU A 264 -7.43 22.05 6.62
C LEU A 264 -8.37 21.02 7.24
N GLY A 265 -9.36 21.50 7.99
CA GLY A 265 -10.40 20.67 8.58
C GLY A 265 -11.23 19.91 7.54
N HIS A 266 -11.60 20.54 6.42
CA HIS A 266 -12.29 19.86 5.32
C HIS A 266 -11.45 18.73 4.70
N LEU A 267 -10.13 18.92 4.53
CA LEU A 267 -9.23 17.87 4.03
C LEU A 267 -9.11 16.70 5.01
N VAL A 268 -9.05 16.99 6.31
CA VAL A 268 -9.11 15.97 7.36
C VAL A 268 -10.44 15.23 7.32
N GLY A 269 -11.56 15.94 7.25
CA GLY A 269 -12.89 15.36 7.11
C GLY A 269 -13.01 14.45 5.89
N PHE A 270 -12.50 14.88 4.74
CA PHE A 270 -12.41 14.05 3.53
C PHE A 270 -11.58 12.78 3.77
N LYS A 271 -10.40 12.89 4.40
CA LYS A 271 -9.55 11.72 4.70
C LYS A 271 -10.25 10.74 5.64
N LEU A 272 -10.91 11.24 6.68
CA LEU A 272 -11.70 10.43 7.61
C LEU A 272 -12.88 9.77 6.91
N LEU A 273 -13.60 10.49 6.05
CA LEU A 273 -14.69 9.93 5.24
C LEU A 273 -14.20 8.78 4.35
N VAL A 274 -13.07 8.96 3.67
CA VAL A 274 -12.45 7.92 2.84
C VAL A 274 -12.10 6.70 3.69
N LEU A 275 -11.45 6.89 4.84
CA LEU A 275 -11.06 5.79 5.73
C LEU A 275 -12.29 5.06 6.27
N THR A 276 -13.29 5.78 6.80
CA THR A 276 -14.54 5.19 7.29
C THR A 276 -15.26 4.42 6.20
N THR A 277 -15.32 4.96 4.98
CA THR A 277 -15.91 4.28 3.83
C THR A 277 -15.17 2.97 3.53
N LEU A 278 -13.84 2.99 3.48
CA LEU A 278 -13.03 1.79 3.24
C LEU A 278 -13.19 0.76 4.37
N THR A 279 -13.21 1.19 5.63
CA THR A 279 -13.43 0.32 6.79
C THR A 279 -14.81 -0.34 6.74
N ALA A 280 -15.87 0.43 6.50
CA ALA A 280 -17.23 -0.09 6.39
C ALA A 280 -17.36 -1.10 5.24
N MET A 281 -16.70 -0.84 4.10
CA MET A 281 -16.68 -1.76 2.97
C MET A 281 -15.99 -3.09 3.31
N VAL A 282 -14.85 -3.04 4.02
CA VAL A 282 -14.15 -4.24 4.45
C VAL A 282 -15.00 -5.03 5.44
N ALA A 283 -15.57 -4.37 6.45
CA ALA A 283 -16.46 -5.00 7.42
C ALA A 283 -17.68 -5.66 6.75
N ALA A 284 -18.31 -4.99 5.79
CA ALA A 284 -19.43 -5.54 5.03
C ALA A 284 -19.05 -6.76 4.17
N THR A 285 -17.79 -6.82 3.70
CA THR A 285 -17.29 -7.97 2.95
C THR A 285 -17.07 -9.18 3.85
N TYR A 286 -16.60 -8.98 5.08
CA TYR A 286 -16.33 -10.04 6.04
C TYR A 286 -17.60 -10.74 6.53
N ARG A 287 -18.65 -9.97 6.84
CA ARG A 287 -19.96 -10.52 7.28
C ARG A 287 -20.66 -11.42 6.25
N ARG A 288 -20.19 -11.47 5.00
CA ARG A 288 -20.77 -12.31 3.93
C ARG A 288 -20.00 -13.62 3.69
N THR A 289 -18.84 -13.77 4.32
CA THR A 289 -18.00 -14.97 4.17
C THR A 289 -18.09 -15.91 5.38
N GLU A 290 -18.83 -15.50 6.40
CA GLU A 290 -19.33 -16.31 7.52
C GLU A 290 -20.80 -16.65 7.24
#